data_AF-A0AAU8XSR8-F1
#
_entry.id   AF-A0AAU8XSR8-F1
#
_cell.length_a   1.000
_cell.length_b   1.000
_cell.length_c   1.000
_cell.angle_alpha   90.00
_cell.angle_beta   90.00
_cell.angle_gamma   90.00
#
_symmetry.space_group_name_H-M   'P 1'
#
loop_
_entity.id
_entity.type
_entity.pdbx_description
1 polymer ?
#
loop_
_entity_poly.entity_id
_entity_poly.type
_entity_poly.pdbx_seq_one_letter_code
_entity_poly.pdbx_strand_id
1 'polypeptide(L)'
;MELTGFDELQRKLSTLENNVKELDGEHTLSAKELFPMSFMQENTNVSSLQELFPGYDVSSDATFSKIPSSVVEQSVKEHTKFNSWDELKETAAKAYVERKLFENV
;
A
#
# COMPACT_ATOMS: atom_id res chain seq x y z
N MET A 1 -18.10 9.56 8.72
CA MET A 1 -17.29 8.32 8.80
C MET A 1 -16.46 8.31 7.53
N GLU A 2 -15.18 8.64 7.65
CA GLU A 2 -14.28 8.77 6.50
C GLU A 2 -13.69 7.38 6.24
N LEU A 3 -14.09 6.78 5.12
CA LEU A 3 -13.43 5.56 4.64
C LEU A 3 -12.07 6.00 4.11
N THR A 4 -11.00 5.57 4.77
CA THR A 4 -9.66 5.92 4.32
C THR A 4 -9.34 5.17 3.02
N GLY A 5 -8.38 5.68 2.25
CA GLY A 5 -7.90 4.98 1.05
C GLY A 5 -7.29 3.60 1.36
N PHE A 6 -6.97 3.33 2.63
CA PHE A 6 -6.51 2.03 3.12
C PHE A 6 -7.70 1.09 3.43
N ASP A 7 -8.78 1.60 4.03
CA ASP A 7 -10.02 0.83 4.22
C ASP A 7 -10.61 0.35 2.89
N GLU A 8 -10.55 1.19 1.85
CA GLU A 8 -11.03 0.79 0.53
C GLU A 8 -10.14 -0.30 -0.08
N LEU A 9 -8.83 -0.18 0.09
CA LEU A 9 -7.88 -1.21 -0.35
C LEU A 9 -8.11 -2.51 0.42
N GLN A 10 -8.31 -2.46 1.74
CA GLN A 10 -8.64 -3.61 2.57
C GLN A 10 -9.93 -4.28 2.10
N ARG A 11 -10.98 -3.53 1.74
CA ARG A 11 -12.21 -4.10 1.19
C ARG A 11 -12.00 -4.77 -0.17
N LYS A 12 -11.23 -4.16 -1.06
CA LYS A 12 -10.90 -4.75 -2.36
C LYS A 12 -10.08 -6.02 -2.19
N LEU A 13 -9.15 -6.01 -1.24
CA LEU A 13 -8.36 -7.18 -0.88
C LEU A 13 -9.22 -8.28 -0.27
N SER A 14 -10.10 -7.97 0.70
CA SER A 14 -11.05 -8.93 1.25
C SER A 14 -12.02 -9.49 0.22
N THR A 15 -12.32 -8.74 -0.84
CA THR A 15 -13.13 -9.26 -1.96
C THR A 15 -12.32 -10.24 -2.82
N LEU A 16 -11.01 -10.02 -2.99
CA LEU A 16 -10.08 -10.95 -3.63
C LEU A 16 -9.81 -12.18 -2.75
N GLU A 17 -9.62 -12.00 -1.43
CA GLU A 17 -9.46 -13.07 -0.43
C GLU A 17 -10.69 -13.99 -0.39
N ASN A 18 -11.91 -13.46 -0.47
CA ASN A 18 -13.12 -14.29 -0.57
C ASN A 18 -13.15 -15.18 -1.83
N ASN A 19 -12.45 -14.79 -2.90
CA ASN A 19 -12.32 -15.60 -4.12
C ASN A 19 -11.12 -16.58 -4.05
N VAL A 20 -10.14 -16.31 -3.19
CA VAL A 20 -8.96 -17.15 -2.93
C VAL A 20 -9.09 -17.71 -1.52
N LYS A 21 -9.85 -18.82 -1.39
CA LYS A 21 -10.19 -19.51 -0.11
C LYS A 21 -9.00 -19.94 0.78
N GLU A 22 -7.76 -19.64 0.41
CA GLU A 22 -6.54 -19.97 1.15
C GLU A 22 -5.93 -18.78 1.92
N LEU A 23 -6.49 -17.57 1.82
CA LEU A 23 -6.06 -16.40 2.62
C LEU A 23 -6.93 -16.21 3.89
N ASP A 24 -7.32 -17.31 4.53
CA ASP A 24 -8.32 -17.42 5.61
C ASP A 24 -7.87 -16.86 6.99
N GLY A 25 -7.14 -15.75 7.01
CA GLY A 25 -6.79 -15.05 8.25
C GLY A 25 -7.29 -13.61 8.20
N GLU A 26 -7.78 -13.07 9.33
CA GLU A 26 -7.89 -11.62 9.53
C GLU A 26 -6.49 -10.99 9.48
N HIS A 27 -5.94 -10.85 8.28
CA HIS A 27 -4.71 -10.15 8.04
C HIS A 27 -5.05 -8.69 7.89
N THR A 28 -5.00 -7.96 8.99
CA THR A 28 -4.83 -6.50 8.94
C THR A 28 -3.49 -6.27 8.25
N LEU A 29 -3.50 -6.08 6.93
CA LEU A 29 -2.25 -5.85 6.19
C LEU A 29 -1.54 -4.68 6.85
N SER A 30 -0.27 -4.88 7.20
CA SER A 30 0.53 -3.74 7.57
C SER A 30 0.97 -2.99 6.31
N ALA A 31 1.17 -1.68 6.43
CA ALA A 31 1.78 -0.89 5.35
C ALA A 31 3.14 -1.45 4.90
N LYS A 32 3.87 -2.14 5.80
CA LYS A 32 5.14 -2.81 5.49
C LYS A 32 4.96 -4.07 4.63
N GLU A 33 3.84 -4.77 4.76
CA GLU A 33 3.52 -5.93 3.92
C GLU A 33 3.05 -5.52 2.53
N LEU A 34 2.28 -4.42 2.45
CA LEU A 34 1.82 -3.87 1.18
C LEU A 34 2.94 -3.15 0.41
N PHE A 35 3.82 -2.46 1.13
CA PHE A 35 4.97 -1.73 0.56
C PHE A 35 6.31 -2.28 1.08
N PRO A 36 6.64 -3.54 0.77
CA PRO A 36 7.91 -4.13 1.16
C PRO A 36 9.06 -3.42 0.44
N MET A 37 10.27 -3.48 1.01
CA MET A 37 11.46 -2.85 0.43
C MET A 37 11.67 -3.23 -1.04
N SER A 38 11.42 -4.50 -1.41
CA SER A 38 11.54 -4.95 -2.79
C SER A 38 10.59 -4.22 -3.75
N PHE A 39 9.33 -4.02 -3.35
CA PHE A 39 8.36 -3.26 -4.13
C PHE A 39 8.77 -1.79 -4.24
N MET A 40 9.20 -1.19 -3.12
CA MET A 40 9.63 0.21 -3.09
C MET A 40 10.82 0.44 -4.02
N GLN A 41 11.84 -0.41 -3.99
CA GLN A 41 13.02 -0.28 -4.84
C GLN A 41 12.72 -0.50 -6.34
N GLU A 42 11.72 -1.31 -6.68
CA GLU A 42 11.34 -1.56 -8.08
C GLU A 42 10.45 -0.47 -8.67
N ASN A 43 9.67 0.22 -7.83
CA ASN A 43 8.62 1.14 -8.27
C ASN A 43 8.89 2.61 -7.89
N THR A 44 9.87 2.85 -7.02
CA THR A 44 10.21 4.17 -6.47
C THR A 44 11.73 4.36 -6.42
N ASN A 45 12.18 5.61 -6.27
CA ASN A 45 13.59 5.94 -6.09
C ASN A 45 14.05 5.88 -4.61
N VAL A 46 13.17 5.46 -3.71
CA VAL A 46 13.39 5.30 -2.26
C VAL A 46 13.14 3.85 -1.84
N SER A 47 13.57 3.46 -0.64
CA SER A 47 13.51 2.05 -0.21
C SER A 47 12.37 1.76 0.79
N SER A 48 11.63 2.78 1.25
CA SER A 48 10.58 2.61 2.24
C SER A 48 9.50 3.70 2.17
N LEU A 49 8.31 3.40 2.69
CA LEU A 49 7.24 4.41 2.84
C LEU A 49 7.67 5.59 3.73
N GLN A 50 8.52 5.33 4.74
CA GLN A 50 9.02 6.38 5.62
C GLN A 50 9.94 7.36 4.87
N GLU A 51 10.72 6.87 3.92
CA GLU A 51 11.52 7.71 3.01
C GLU A 51 10.67 8.42 1.96
N LEU A 52 9.54 7.82 1.55
CA LEU A 52 8.59 8.45 0.62
C LEU A 52 7.86 9.65 1.25
N PHE A 53 7.59 9.59 2.56
CA PHE A 53 6.93 10.67 3.30
C PHE A 53 7.82 11.13 4.47
N PRO A 54 8.97 11.78 4.18
CA PRO A 54 9.89 12.20 5.22
C PRO A 54 9.23 13.27 6.10
N GLY A 55 9.36 13.12 7.42
CA GLY A 55 8.76 14.05 8.39
C GLY A 55 7.30 13.77 8.74
N TYR A 56 6.69 12.73 8.15
CA TYR A 56 5.37 12.26 8.53
C TYR A 56 5.44 10.86 9.17
N ASP A 57 4.54 10.60 10.10
CA ASP A 57 4.38 9.28 10.70
C ASP A 57 3.46 8.43 9.83
N VAL A 58 4.04 7.41 9.19
CA VAL A 58 3.34 6.47 8.30
C VAL A 58 3.15 5.09 8.95
N SER A 59 3.29 5.01 10.27
CA SER A 59 3.23 3.75 11.02
C SER A 59 1.80 3.21 11.17
N SER A 60 0.79 4.05 10.96
CA SER A 60 -0.63 3.71 11.12
C SER A 60 -1.52 4.56 10.21
N ASP A 61 -2.73 4.08 9.93
CA ASP A 61 -3.74 4.82 9.16
C ASP A 61 -4.11 6.15 9.82
N ALA A 62 -4.21 6.17 11.16
CA ALA A 62 -4.58 7.36 11.91
C ALA A 62 -3.54 8.49 11.77
N THR A 63 -2.26 8.14 11.59
CA THR A 63 -1.19 9.11 11.39
C THR A 63 -1.03 9.46 9.92
N PHE A 64 -1.16 8.47 9.02
CA PHE A 64 -1.13 8.68 7.58
C PHE A 64 -2.28 9.58 7.09
N SER A 65 -3.49 9.43 7.64
CA SER A 65 -4.65 10.25 7.27
C SER A 65 -4.51 11.73 7.62
N LYS A 66 -3.49 12.11 8.41
CA LYS A 66 -3.17 13.51 8.73
C LYS A 66 -2.25 14.14 7.69
N ILE A 67 -1.65 13.34 6.80
CA ILE A 67 -0.80 13.85 5.73
C ILE A 67 -1.70 14.53 4.70
N PRO A 68 -1.43 15.79 4.31
CA PRO A 68 -2.23 16.45 3.29
C PRO A 68 -2.20 15.67 1.98
N SER A 69 -3.36 15.43 1.37
CA SER A 69 -3.47 14.66 0.12
C SER A 69 -2.58 15.23 -1.00
N SER A 70 -2.43 16.56 -1.07
CA SER A 70 -1.53 17.21 -2.02
C SER A 70 -0.06 16.81 -1.85
N VAL A 71 0.39 16.62 -0.60
CA VAL A 71 1.75 16.16 -0.29
C VAL A 71 1.91 14.70 -0.69
N VAL A 72 0.87 13.89 -0.44
CA VAL A 72 0.86 12.49 -0.86
C VAL A 72 1.02 12.38 -2.38
N GLU A 73 0.14 13.08 -3.12
CA GLU A 73 0.15 13.11 -4.58
C GLU A 73 1.45 13.64 -5.17
N GLN A 74 2.01 14.71 -4.58
CA GLN A 74 3.26 15.30 -5.04
C GLN A 74 4.43 14.32 -4.84
N SER A 75 4.56 13.73 -3.65
CA SER A 75 5.66 12.79 -3.38
C SER A 75 5.59 11.58 -4.30
N VAL A 76 4.39 11.04 -4.55
CA VAL A 76 4.22 9.91 -5.47
C VAL A 76 4.70 10.25 -6.88
N LYS A 77 4.33 11.42 -7.40
CA LYS A 77 4.77 11.87 -8.73
C LYS A 77 6.26 12.13 -8.82
N GLU A 78 6.88 12.59 -7.74
CA GLU A 78 8.31 12.96 -7.70
C GLU A 78 9.21 11.74 -7.49
N HIS A 79 8.76 10.77 -6.70
CA HIS A 79 9.60 9.67 -6.21
C HIS A 79 9.25 8.31 -6.80
N THR A 80 8.16 8.21 -7.56
CA THR A 80 7.70 6.93 -8.12
C THR A 80 7.44 7.04 -9.61
N LYS A 81 7.25 5.90 -10.27
CA LYS A 81 6.83 5.85 -11.68
C LYS A 81 5.34 6.09 -11.91
N PHE A 82 4.56 6.32 -10.84
CA PHE A 82 3.10 6.46 -10.89
C PHE A 82 2.67 7.93 -10.86
N ASN A 83 1.48 8.19 -11.41
CA ASN A 83 0.95 9.56 -11.49
C ASN A 83 0.05 9.92 -10.31
N SER A 84 -0.31 8.96 -9.46
CA SER A 84 -1.20 9.19 -8.31
C SER A 84 -0.97 8.17 -7.21
N TRP A 85 -1.36 8.53 -5.99
CA TRP A 85 -1.30 7.61 -4.85
C TRP A 85 -2.16 6.36 -5.06
N ASP A 86 -3.30 6.52 -5.73
CA ASP A 86 -4.18 5.39 -6.06
C ASP A 86 -3.54 4.40 -7.03
N GLU A 87 -2.83 4.86 -8.08
CA GLU A 87 -2.09 3.98 -8.98
C GLU A 87 -0.99 3.18 -8.26
N LEU A 88 -0.24 3.84 -7.37
CA LEU A 88 0.80 3.21 -6.56
C LEU A 88 0.21 2.14 -5.63
N LYS A 89 -0.86 2.46 -4.91
CA LYS A 89 -1.57 1.51 -4.02
C LYS A 89 -2.16 0.33 -4.78
N GLU A 90 -2.80 0.57 -5.92
CA GLU A 90 -3.41 -0.50 -6.72
C GLU A 90 -2.34 -1.48 -7.20
N THR A 91 -1.19 -0.97 -7.64
CA THR A 91 -0.06 -1.80 -8.08
C THR A 91 0.56 -2.56 -6.90
N ALA A 92 0.70 -1.91 -5.74
CA ALA A 92 1.17 -2.56 -4.52
C ALA A 92 0.24 -3.71 -4.08
N ALA A 93 -1.08 -3.50 -4.14
CA ALA A 93 -2.07 -4.53 -3.82
C ALA A 93 -1.99 -5.72 -4.77
N LYS A 94 -1.85 -5.48 -6.08
CA LYS A 94 -1.66 -6.56 -7.08
C LYS A 94 -0.39 -7.35 -6.78
N ALA A 95 0.73 -6.67 -6.55
CA ALA A 95 2.00 -7.32 -6.23
C ALA A 95 1.94 -8.13 -4.92
N TYR A 96 1.21 -7.64 -3.91
CA TYR A 96 0.97 -8.39 -2.67
C TYR A 96 0.17 -9.66 -2.93
N VAL A 97 -0.94 -9.57 -3.67
CA VAL A 97 -1.77 -10.74 -4.01
C VAL A 97 -0.97 -11.76 -4.82
N GLU A 98 -0.21 -11.32 -5.82
CA GLU A 98 0.67 -12.19 -6.60
C GLU A 98 1.68 -12.91 -5.70
N ARG A 99 2.36 -12.18 -4.82
CA ARG A 99 3.29 -12.79 -3.85
C ARG A 99 2.60 -13.83 -2.99
N LYS A 100 1.40 -13.54 -2.47
CA LYS A 100 0.64 -14.46 -1.61
C LYS A 100 0.16 -15.70 -2.36
N LEU A 101 -0.21 -15.58 -3.64
CA LEU A 101 -0.56 -16.73 -4.48
C LEU A 101 0.62 -17.67 -4.71
N PHE A 102 1.84 -17.14 -4.79
CA PHE A 102 3.05 -17.93 -5.03
C PHE A 102 3.86 -18.23 -3.75
N GLU A 103 3.41 -17.79 -2.57
CA GLU A 103 4.11 -17.97 -1.28
C GLU A 103 4.15 -19.44 -0.83
N ASN A 104 3.29 -20.30 -1.39
CA ASN A 104 3.15 -21.72 -1.06
C ASN A 104 3.48 -22.68 -2.24
N VAL A 105 4.19 -22.21 -3.28
CA VAL A 105 4.61 -23.03 -4.44
C VAL A 105 6.08 -23.42 -4.36
#